data_AF-A0A257WBJ8-F1
#
_entry.id   AF-A0A257WBJ8-F1
#
_cell.length_a   1.000
_cell.length_b   1.000
_cell.length_c   1.000
_cell.angle_alpha   90.00
_cell.angle_beta   90.00
_cell.angle_gamma   90.00
#
_symmetry.space_group_name_H-M   'P 1'
#
loop_
_entity.id
_entity.type
_entity.pdbx_description
1 polymer ?
#
loop_
_entity_poly.entity_id
_entity_poly.type
_entity_poly.pdbx_seq_one_letter_code
_entity_poly.pdbx_strand_id
1 'polypeptide(L)'
;DHDFIEAWTQLGCVLTETEEFDAAREAFQIALDRHPEFPDAHFHLAQVLERLGDHAAALPHWRAYLTFDSHGPWADIARQHLTNPS
;
A
#
# COMPACT_ATOMS: atom_id res chain seq x y z
N ASP A 1 -0.29 18.03 6.41
CA ASP A 1 -1.73 18.20 6.14
C ASP A 1 -2.34 16.85 5.85
N HIS A 2 -3.29 16.45 6.69
CA HIS A 2 -4.01 15.18 6.59
C HIS A 2 -4.75 15.04 5.26
N ASP A 3 -5.43 16.12 4.84
CA ASP A 3 -6.22 16.19 3.60
C ASP A 3 -5.38 15.89 2.35
N PHE A 4 -4.08 16.22 2.37
CA PHE A 4 -3.18 15.92 1.26
C PHE A 4 -2.93 14.42 1.13
N ILE A 5 -2.76 13.70 2.25
CA ILE A 5 -2.54 12.24 2.28
C ILE A 5 -3.78 11.51 1.77
N GLU A 6 -4.95 11.92 2.26
CA GLU A 6 -6.22 11.35 1.86
C GLU A 6 -6.44 11.55 0.36
N ALA A 7 -6.14 12.73 -0.18
CA ALA A 7 -6.26 12.99 -1.61
C ALA A 7 -5.36 12.06 -2.46
N TRP A 8 -4.09 11.87 -2.09
CA TRP A 8 -3.18 10.98 -2.83
C TRP A 8 -3.57 9.51 -2.69
N THR A 9 -4.04 9.11 -1.51
CA THR A 9 -4.50 7.73 -1.27
C THR A 9 -5.76 7.45 -2.09
N GLN A 10 -6.72 8.37 -2.11
CA GLN A 10 -7.93 8.22 -2.92
C GLN A 10 -7.63 8.24 -4.41
N LEU A 11 -6.69 9.08 -4.87
CA LEU A 11 -6.22 9.05 -6.25
C LEU A 11 -5.60 7.68 -6.58
N GLY A 12 -4.74 7.15 -5.71
CA GLY A 12 -4.14 5.83 -5.88
C GLY A 12 -5.18 4.71 -5.95
N CYS A 13 -6.24 4.79 -5.14
CA CYS A 13 -7.37 3.84 -5.19
C CYS A 13 -8.09 3.90 -6.54
N VAL A 14 -8.44 5.09 -7.02
CA VAL A 14 -9.08 5.27 -8.34
C VAL A 14 -8.19 4.75 -9.47
N LEU A 15 -6.90 5.06 -9.44
CA LEU A 15 -5.93 4.55 -10.43
C LEU A 15 -5.78 3.03 -10.39
N THR A 16 -5.92 2.42 -9.20
CA THR A 16 -5.92 0.96 -9.05
C THR A 16 -7.18 0.36 -9.66
N GLU A 17 -8.34 0.99 -9.48
CA GLU A 17 -9.61 0.58 -10.08
C GLU A 17 -9.61 0.71 -11.61
N THR A 18 -8.87 1.68 -12.17
CA THR A 18 -8.69 1.85 -13.61
C THR A 18 -7.51 1.07 -14.19
N GLU A 19 -6.88 0.20 -13.39
CA GLU A 19 -5.71 -0.64 -13.77
C GLU A 19 -4.46 0.16 -14.19
N GLU A 20 -4.40 1.44 -13.83
CA GLU A 20 -3.25 2.32 -14.05
C GLU A 20 -2.20 2.13 -12.93
N PHE A 21 -1.67 0.90 -12.82
CA PHE A 21 -0.88 0.46 -11.66
C PHE A 21 0.41 1.26 -11.43
N ASP A 22 1.12 1.68 -12.48
CA ASP A 22 2.32 2.50 -12.33
C ASP A 22 2.00 3.88 -11.73
N ALA A 23 0.87 4.48 -12.11
CA ALA A 23 0.42 5.76 -11.58
C ALA A 23 -0.13 5.60 -10.14
N ALA A 24 -0.84 4.50 -9.86
CA ALA A 24 -1.29 4.17 -8.52
C ALA A 24 -0.10 4.03 -7.56
N ARG A 25 0.97 3.34 -8.00
CA ARG A 25 2.22 3.22 -7.24
C ARG A 25 2.79 4.59 -6.87
N GLU A 26 2.89 5.50 -7.83
CA GLU A 26 3.40 6.86 -7.60
C GLU A 26 2.52 7.64 -6.60
N ALA A 27 1.19 7.57 -6.74
CA ALA A 27 0.27 8.25 -5.83
C ALA A 27 0.44 7.77 -4.37
N PHE A 28 0.54 6.47 -4.14
CA PHE A 28 0.77 5.94 -2.79
C PHE A 28 2.17 6.25 -2.27
N GLN A 29 3.19 6.28 -3.12
CA GLN A 29 4.54 6.70 -2.74
C GLN A 29 4.55 8.17 -2.27
N ILE A 30 3.85 9.06 -2.98
CA ILE A 30 3.72 10.46 -2.55
C ILE A 30 3.00 10.56 -1.19
N ALA A 31 1.97 9.75 -0.95
CA ALA A 31 1.31 9.69 0.36
C ALA A 31 2.29 9.30 1.48
N LEU A 32 3.12 8.28 1.24
CA LEU A 32 4.12 7.78 2.19
C LEU A 32 5.33 8.72 2.36
N ASP A 33 5.73 9.46 1.33
CA ASP A 33 6.76 10.50 1.44
C ASP A 33 6.35 11.62 2.41
N ARG A 34 5.05 11.85 2.55
CA ARG A 34 4.50 12.81 3.50
C ARG A 34 4.25 12.20 4.87
N HIS A 35 3.72 10.99 4.89
CA HIS A 35 3.38 10.28 6.12
C HIS A 35 3.84 8.81 6.05
N PRO A 36 5.12 8.55 6.40
CA PRO A 36 5.73 7.21 6.30
C PRO A 36 5.11 6.16 7.23
N GLU A 37 4.25 6.57 8.16
CA GLU A 37 3.61 5.70 9.15
C GLU A 37 2.14 5.40 8.78
N PHE A 38 1.68 5.81 7.59
CA PHE A 38 0.28 5.69 7.21
C PHE A 38 -0.06 4.27 6.73
N PRO A 39 -0.80 3.46 7.51
CA PRO A 39 -0.98 2.03 7.21
C PRO A 39 -1.69 1.80 5.88
N ASP A 40 -2.76 2.54 5.60
CA ASP A 40 -3.59 2.31 4.40
C ASP A 40 -2.78 2.50 3.10
N ALA A 41 -1.91 3.51 3.04
CA ALA A 41 -1.03 3.68 1.88
C ALA A 41 -0.01 2.54 1.74
N HIS A 42 0.52 2.00 2.85
CA HIS A 42 1.35 0.79 2.80
C HIS A 42 0.58 -0.42 2.27
N PHE A 43 -0.65 -0.63 2.73
CA PHE A 43 -1.50 -1.72 2.27
C PHE A 43 -1.77 -1.64 0.78
N HIS A 44 -2.23 -0.49 0.29
CA HIS A 44 -2.57 -0.33 -1.13
C HIS A 44 -1.34 -0.38 -2.04
N LEU A 45 -0.22 0.23 -1.64
CA LEU A 45 1.03 0.14 -2.39
C LEU A 45 1.52 -1.30 -2.51
N ALA A 46 1.41 -2.09 -1.43
CA ALA A 46 1.78 -3.50 -1.48
C ALA A 46 0.92 -4.27 -2.49
N GLN A 47 -0.41 -4.06 -2.51
CA GLN A 47 -1.29 -4.67 -3.51
C GLN A 47 -0.93 -4.27 -4.95
N VAL A 48 -0.64 -3.00 -5.19
CA VAL A 48 -0.26 -2.52 -6.53
C VAL A 48 1.05 -3.16 -6.97
N LEU A 49 2.04 -3.29 -6.09
CA LEU A 49 3.31 -3.95 -6.39
C LEU A 49 3.13 -5.43 -6.72
N GLU A 50 2.24 -6.14 -6.00
CA GLU A 50 1.86 -7.52 -6.33
C GLU A 50 1.23 -7.63 -7.73
N ARG A 51 0.37 -6.68 -8.10
CA ARG A 51 -0.27 -6.63 -9.43
C ARG A 51 0.74 -6.35 -10.55
N LEU A 52 1.79 -5.59 -10.25
CA LEU A 52 2.93 -5.36 -11.14
C LEU A 52 3.92 -6.54 -11.17
N GLY A 53 3.74 -7.56 -10.34
CA GLY A 53 4.64 -8.71 -10.22
C GLY A 53 5.92 -8.44 -9.42
N ASP A 54 6.01 -7.29 -8.75
CA ASP A 54 7.16 -6.92 -7.91
C ASP A 54 6.90 -7.34 -6.45
N HIS A 55 6.80 -8.65 -6.25
CA HIS A 55 6.57 -9.26 -4.93
C HIS A 55 7.66 -8.86 -3.91
N ALA A 56 8.91 -8.72 -4.38
CA ALA A 56 10.02 -8.33 -3.53
C ALA A 56 9.85 -6.91 -2.97
N ALA A 57 9.38 -5.96 -3.79
CA ALA A 57 9.06 -4.62 -3.34
C ALA A 57 7.81 -4.57 -2.47
N ALA A 58 6.83 -5.48 -2.63
CA ALA A 58 5.61 -5.50 -1.82
C ALA A 58 5.87 -5.89 -0.34
N LEU A 59 6.77 -6.85 -0.10
CA LEU A 59 7.08 -7.38 1.24
C LEU A 59 7.36 -6.32 2.33
N PRO A 60 8.23 -5.30 2.13
CA PRO A 60 8.44 -4.27 3.15
C PRO A 60 7.17 -3.49 3.47
N HIS A 61 6.28 -3.27 2.50
CA HIS A 61 5.02 -2.55 2.73
C HIS A 61 4.00 -3.40 3.50
N TRP A 62 3.94 -4.72 3.23
CA TRP A 62 3.14 -5.64 4.06
C TRP A 62 3.59 -5.67 5.53
N ARG A 63 4.91 -5.64 5.77
CA ARG A 63 5.48 -5.56 7.12
C ARG A 63 5.19 -4.22 7.78
N ALA A 64 5.32 -3.13 7.04
CA ALA A 64 5.05 -1.78 7.54
C ALA A 64 3.57 -1.63 7.93
N TYR A 65 2.63 -2.11 7.10
CA TYR A 65 1.20 -2.13 7.45
C TYR A 65 0.97 -2.80 8.81
N LEU A 66 1.51 -4.01 9.03
CA LEU A 66 1.36 -4.71 10.31
C LEU A 66 2.13 -4.07 11.46
N THR A 67 3.14 -3.25 11.18
CA THR A 67 3.88 -2.49 12.21
C THR A 67 3.03 -1.34 12.75
N PHE A 68 2.31 -0.64 11.86
CA PHE A 68 1.50 0.52 12.22
C PHE A 68 0.06 0.18 12.55
N ASP A 69 -0.49 -0.92 11.99
CA ASP A 69 -1.84 -1.40 12.24
C ASP A 69 -1.94 -2.93 12.26
N SER A 70 -1.44 -3.54 13.34
CA SER A 70 -1.40 -5.00 13.49
C SER A 70 -2.76 -5.66 13.69
N HIS A 71 -3.81 -4.90 14.01
CA HIS A 71 -5.17 -5.40 14.25
C HIS A 71 -6.20 -4.77 13.30
N GLY A 72 -5.70 -4.13 12.23
CA GLY A 72 -6.51 -3.46 11.24
C GLY A 72 -7.38 -4.40 10.42
N PRO A 73 -8.29 -3.84 9.62
CA PRO A 73 -9.21 -4.62 8.79
C PRO A 73 -8.50 -5.55 7.81
N TRP A 74 -7.24 -5.25 7.47
CA TRP A 74 -6.46 -6.01 6.51
C TRP A 74 -5.29 -6.79 7.11
N ALA A 75 -5.20 -6.89 8.44
CA ALA A 75 -4.08 -7.54 9.11
C ALA A 75 -3.91 -9.02 8.70
N ASP A 76 -5.02 -9.75 8.55
CA ASP A 76 -4.94 -11.15 8.13
C ASP A 76 -4.48 -11.32 6.68
N ILE A 77 -4.88 -10.39 5.80
CA ILE A 77 -4.39 -10.37 4.41
C ILE A 77 -2.88 -10.12 4.40
N ALA A 78 -2.41 -9.09 5.09
CA ALA A 78 -0.99 -8.77 5.15
C ALA A 78 -0.15 -9.94 5.72
N ARG A 79 -0.66 -10.65 6.75
CA ARG A 79 0.00 -11.84 7.29
C ARG A 79 0.12 -12.96 6.26
N GLN A 80 -0.94 -13.22 5.48
CA GLN A 80 -0.92 -14.27 4.46
C GLN A 80 0.18 -14.03 3.41
N HIS A 81 0.31 -12.79 2.92
CA HIS A 81 1.36 -12.40 1.97
C HIS A 81 2.78 -12.54 2.55
N LEU A 82 2.95 -12.39 3.87
CA LEU A 82 4.25 -12.57 4.51
C LEU A 82 4.60 -14.05 4.78
N THR A 83 3.61 -14.93 4.86
CA THR A 83 3.82 -16.37 5.08
C THR A 83 4.13 -17.14 3.80
N ASN A 84 3.70 -16.64 2.64
CA ASN A 84 3.93 -17.25 1.33
C ASN A 84 4.64 -16.27 0.38
N PRO A 85 5.91 -15.92 0.62
CA PRO A 85 6.68 -15.18 -0.36
C PRO A 85 6.92 -16.08 -1.58
N SER A 86 6.22 -15.78 -2.68
CA SER A 86 6.37 -16.43 -3.99
C SER A 86 7.82 -16.42 -4.49
#